data_AF-A0A0G1CTL2-F1
#
_entry.id   AF-A0A0G1CTL2-F1
#
_cell.length_a   1.000
_cell.length_b   1.000
_cell.length_c   1.000
_cell.angle_alpha   90.00
_cell.angle_beta   90.00
_cell.angle_gamma   90.00
#
_symmetry.space_group_name_H-M   'P 1'
#
loop_
_entity.id
_entity.type
_entity.pdbx_description
1 polymer ?
#
loop_
_entity_poly.entity_id
_entity_poly.type
_entity_poly.pdbx_seq_one_letter_code
_entity_poly.pdbx_strand_id
1 'polypeptide(L)'
;MFKKIFRFLRFSVLIVSFLFLLLPFMFFSVLNKGVKKAKHLLGFKKSADDQSFFDDIDNQAWADMPGGGGGGGGSTPFLAVWNGKEYIFENDILFSANDNYSPSLIKSKIRYESGFCGPDLYKIKTNPKISETGEIKFQMQERDPEESFIDHLKVFRVTHEKNREILVDNKYEKFYSLEKNKIEKAILPEQISINGKKAEPEKIFGKSFLEESNGIRLRYRQNVLLSFKGVKSGKNNHLILKVQERGWSPVAKTLFTVFPATRFLAFAFAGFVLSWFFGTAASILPFIILQDGNKSINLFYKNRNSFKFFGSVHPRMKESVELVSIPEQAISADGRVDLNLEWTRTHHLVSIGIIDFVEDKSRNYEIEELKLIKAIHNGNGKNHASLLGSRDLNYLHTVQGDTVDLVFRPQKNNDKNDKRYTYLFSASGFYTDLRPQYQISFKNLFWLLKEEIKA
;
A
#
# COMPACT_ATOMS: atom_id res chain seq x y z
N MET A 1 -12.80 63.12 -1.93
CA MET A 1 -12.11 62.09 -1.12
C MET A 1 -12.14 60.71 -1.76
N PHE A 2 -13.31 60.19 -2.16
CA PHE A 2 -13.50 58.86 -2.75
C PHE A 2 -12.63 58.51 -3.98
N LYS A 3 -12.42 59.44 -4.92
CA LYS A 3 -11.55 59.18 -6.11
C LYS A 3 -10.08 58.90 -5.75
N LYS A 4 -9.56 59.48 -4.66
CA LYS A 4 -8.18 59.24 -4.21
C LYS A 4 -8.05 57.87 -3.54
N ILE A 5 -9.03 57.49 -2.73
CA ILE A 5 -9.10 56.16 -2.08
C ILE A 5 -9.21 55.05 -3.13
N PHE A 6 -10.04 55.23 -4.16
CA PHE A 6 -10.20 54.23 -5.22
C PHE A 6 -8.94 54.04 -6.08
N ARG A 7 -8.19 55.12 -6.36
CA ARG A 7 -6.89 55.03 -7.06
C ARG A 7 -5.83 54.33 -6.22
N PHE A 8 -5.82 54.58 -4.90
CA PHE A 8 -4.92 53.90 -3.98
C PHE A 8 -5.21 52.40 -3.90
N LEU A 9 -6.48 52.00 -3.77
CA LEU A 9 -6.88 50.58 -3.78
C LEU A 9 -6.49 49.87 -5.09
N ARG A 10 -6.71 50.50 -6.25
CA ARG A 10 -6.27 49.94 -7.54
C ARG A 10 -4.78 49.72 -7.61
N PHE A 11 -3.99 50.67 -7.11
CA PHE A 11 -2.54 50.58 -7.09
C PHE A 11 -2.05 49.47 -6.15
N SER A 12 -2.63 49.35 -4.96
CA SER A 12 -2.31 48.28 -4.00
C SER A 12 -2.64 46.89 -4.54
N VAL A 13 -3.78 46.72 -5.21
CA VAL A 13 -4.13 45.45 -5.87
C VAL A 13 -3.12 45.11 -6.97
N LEU A 14 -2.67 46.09 -7.74
CA LEU A 14 -1.71 45.88 -8.83
C LEU A 14 -0.33 45.47 -8.30
N ILE A 15 0.13 46.09 -7.19
CA ILE A 15 1.37 45.72 -6.51
C ILE A 15 1.28 44.31 -5.92
N VAL A 16 0.17 43.98 -5.25
CA VAL A 16 -0.04 42.65 -4.68
C VAL A 16 -0.06 41.60 -5.79
N SER A 17 -0.77 41.84 -6.89
CA SER A 17 -0.77 40.95 -8.06
C SER A 17 0.62 40.81 -8.69
N PHE A 18 1.41 41.88 -8.75
CA PHE A 18 2.79 41.84 -9.26
C PHE A 18 3.73 41.05 -8.34
N LEU A 19 3.61 41.22 -7.02
CA LEU A 19 4.35 40.42 -6.03
C LEU A 19 3.95 38.94 -6.09
N PHE A 20 2.67 38.64 -6.32
CA PHE A 20 2.18 37.29 -6.54
C PHE A 20 2.67 36.66 -7.85
N LEU A 21 2.99 37.46 -8.88
CA LEU A 21 3.63 36.98 -10.12
C LEU A 21 5.14 36.73 -9.95
N LEU A 22 5.83 37.49 -9.09
CA LEU A 22 7.25 37.33 -8.83
C LEU A 22 7.58 36.14 -7.90
N LEU A 23 6.69 35.82 -6.95
CA LEU A 23 6.85 34.71 -6.02
C LEU A 23 7.09 33.35 -6.72
N PRO A 24 6.30 32.95 -7.74
CA PRO A 24 6.56 31.76 -8.55
C PRO A 24 7.94 31.78 -9.22
N PHE A 25 8.37 32.92 -9.75
CA PHE A 25 9.65 33.03 -10.47
C PHE A 25 10.85 32.86 -9.54
N MET A 26 10.79 33.47 -8.34
CA MET A 26 11.79 33.25 -7.30
C MET A 26 11.76 31.80 -6.80
N PHE A 27 10.58 31.20 -6.67
CA PHE A 27 10.42 29.81 -6.26
C PHE A 27 11.02 28.83 -7.28
N PHE A 28 10.76 29.02 -8.58
CA PHE A 28 11.35 28.21 -9.66
C PHE A 28 12.88 28.33 -9.69
N SER A 29 13.44 29.52 -9.44
CA SER A 29 14.89 29.72 -9.36
C SER A 29 15.53 28.93 -8.21
N VAL A 30 14.92 28.95 -7.02
CA VAL A 30 15.40 28.21 -5.84
C VAL A 30 15.27 26.69 -6.04
N LEU A 31 14.14 26.22 -6.58
CA LEU A 31 13.92 24.80 -6.88
C LEU A 31 14.91 24.27 -7.91
N ASN A 32 15.18 25.02 -8.98
CA ASN A 32 16.09 24.59 -10.03
C ASN A 32 17.55 24.49 -9.52
N LYS A 33 17.96 25.40 -8.62
CA LYS A 33 19.26 25.31 -7.93
C LYS A 33 19.31 24.12 -6.96
N GLY A 34 18.24 23.86 -6.21
CA GLY A 34 18.13 22.72 -5.29
C GLY A 34 18.18 21.37 -6.00
N VAL A 35 17.43 21.22 -7.10
CA VAL A 35 17.39 19.99 -7.90
C VAL A 35 18.74 19.71 -8.57
N LYS A 36 19.43 20.73 -9.09
CA LYS A 36 20.79 20.57 -9.65
C LYS A 36 21.79 20.11 -8.59
N LYS A 37 21.73 20.68 -7.38
CA LYS A 37 22.62 20.30 -6.27
C LYS A 37 22.31 18.89 -5.76
N ALA A 38 21.04 18.50 -5.68
CA ALA A 38 20.61 17.16 -5.28
C ALA A 38 21.01 16.08 -6.31
N LYS A 39 20.87 16.35 -7.62
CA LYS A 39 21.34 15.44 -8.68
C LYS A 39 22.86 15.21 -8.61
N HIS A 40 23.62 16.26 -8.29
CA HIS A 40 25.08 16.17 -8.13
C HIS A 40 25.48 15.39 -6.86
N LEU A 41 24.79 15.60 -5.74
CA LEU A 41 25.03 14.89 -4.48
C LEU A 41 24.64 13.40 -4.53
N LEU A 42 23.65 13.04 -5.34
CA LEU A 42 23.14 11.67 -5.46
C LEU A 42 23.84 10.84 -6.55
N GLY A 43 24.89 11.37 -7.19
CA GLY A 43 25.76 10.57 -8.07
C GLY A 43 25.11 10.01 -9.34
N PHE A 44 23.99 10.57 -9.80
CA PHE A 44 23.35 10.13 -11.03
C PHE A 44 24.22 10.47 -12.25
N LYS A 45 25.04 9.51 -12.70
CA LYS A 45 25.70 9.57 -14.02
C LYS A 45 24.67 9.22 -15.10
N LYS A 46 24.62 10.03 -16.16
CA LYS A 46 23.91 9.67 -17.40
C LYS A 46 24.63 8.46 -18.01
N SER A 47 23.93 7.32 -18.11
CA SER A 47 24.32 6.23 -19.01
C SER A 47 23.97 6.65 -20.45
N ALA A 48 24.85 6.37 -21.41
CA ALA A 48 24.78 6.91 -22.76
C ALA A 48 23.97 6.05 -23.76
N ASP A 49 23.45 4.88 -23.38
CA ASP A 49 22.94 3.88 -24.34
C ASP A 49 21.47 3.45 -24.18
N ASP A 50 20.57 4.31 -23.68
CA ASP A 50 19.11 4.02 -23.69
C ASP A 50 18.33 5.09 -24.47
N GLN A 51 18.39 4.99 -25.80
CA GLN A 51 17.54 5.74 -26.73
C GLN A 51 16.72 4.73 -27.56
N SER A 52 15.50 4.40 -27.12
CA SER A 52 14.37 3.96 -28.00
C SER A 52 13.11 3.44 -27.29
N PHE A 53 12.81 3.85 -26.04
CA PHE A 53 11.50 3.53 -25.42
C PHE A 53 10.91 4.64 -24.53
N PHE A 54 11.64 5.73 -24.29
CA PHE A 54 11.26 6.77 -23.33
C PHE A 54 10.80 8.10 -23.95
N ASP A 55 10.71 8.22 -25.28
CA ASP A 55 10.37 9.50 -25.94
C ASP A 55 8.91 9.95 -25.77
N ASP A 56 8.06 9.16 -25.09
CA ASP A 56 6.71 9.55 -24.69
C ASP A 56 6.60 10.03 -23.22
N ILE A 57 7.73 10.15 -22.50
CA ILE A 57 7.73 10.42 -21.04
C ILE A 57 7.92 11.91 -20.69
N ASP A 58 8.21 12.78 -21.65
CA ASP A 58 8.48 14.20 -21.38
C ASP A 58 7.25 15.14 -21.42
N ASN A 59 6.02 14.64 -21.60
CA ASN A 59 4.83 15.52 -21.68
C ASN A 59 3.70 15.30 -20.67
N GLN A 60 3.82 14.42 -19.67
CA GLN A 60 2.79 14.31 -18.63
C GLN A 60 3.38 14.00 -17.24
N ALA A 61 3.94 15.04 -16.61
CA ALA A 61 4.18 15.07 -15.17
C ALA A 61 2.85 15.21 -14.42
N TRP A 62 2.14 14.09 -14.25
CA TRP A 62 1.03 14.00 -13.31
C TRP A 62 1.57 13.33 -12.05
N ALA A 63 1.96 14.18 -11.09
CA ALA A 63 2.13 13.75 -9.72
C ALA A 63 0.75 13.36 -9.21
N ASP A 64 0.54 12.09 -8.88
CA ASP A 64 -0.61 11.67 -8.08
C ASP A 64 -0.44 12.30 -6.68
N MET A 65 -1.10 13.44 -6.48
CA MET A 65 -1.07 14.26 -5.27
C MET A 65 -2.08 13.74 -4.24
N PRO A 66 -1.73 13.56 -2.96
CA PRO A 66 -2.72 13.51 -1.90
C PRO A 66 -3.11 14.96 -1.54
N GLY A 67 -4.24 15.42 -2.09
CA GLY A 67 -4.89 16.67 -1.72
C GLY A 67 -5.97 16.42 -0.68
N GLY A 68 -6.03 17.27 0.35
CA GLY A 68 -6.95 17.16 1.47
C GLY A 68 -8.43 17.03 1.09
N GLY A 69 -9.13 16.21 1.86
CA GLY A 69 -10.59 16.05 1.79
C GLY A 69 -11.10 14.95 0.84
N GLY A 70 -10.23 14.16 0.21
CA GLY A 70 -10.61 12.99 -0.60
C GLY A 70 -9.87 11.75 -0.14
N GLY A 71 -10.60 10.66 0.10
CA GLY A 71 -10.18 9.37 0.67
C GLY A 71 -9.18 8.62 -0.20
N GLY A 72 -7.98 9.16 -0.32
CA GLY A 72 -6.84 8.50 -0.93
C GLY A 72 -6.37 7.38 -0.03
N GLY A 73 -6.99 6.20 -0.15
CA GLY A 73 -6.77 5.00 0.66
C GLY A 73 -5.41 4.96 1.36
N GLY A 74 -5.39 5.48 2.59
CA GLY A 74 -4.36 5.11 3.53
C GLY A 74 -4.64 3.69 3.98
N SER A 75 -3.63 3.08 4.55
CA SER A 75 -3.65 1.68 4.94
C SER A 75 -3.11 1.53 6.35
N THR A 76 -3.31 2.55 7.18
CA THR A 76 -2.82 2.54 8.55
C THR A 76 -3.76 1.78 9.47
N PRO A 77 -3.21 1.04 10.45
CA PRO A 77 -1.85 1.17 11.00
C PRO A 77 -0.79 0.37 10.24
N PHE A 78 0.48 0.72 10.45
CA PHE A 78 1.64 -0.04 9.95
C PHE A 78 2.24 -0.94 11.03
N LEU A 79 2.80 -2.08 10.61
CA LEU A 79 3.59 -2.97 11.45
C LEU A 79 5.09 -2.71 11.31
N ALA A 80 5.81 -2.76 12.42
CA ALA A 80 7.26 -2.81 12.47
C ALA A 80 7.74 -3.98 13.35
N VAL A 81 8.88 -4.58 13.00
CA VAL A 81 9.45 -5.76 13.64
C VAL A 81 10.77 -5.41 14.30
N TRP A 82 10.96 -5.81 15.56
CA TRP A 82 12.26 -5.65 16.22
C TRP A 82 13.29 -6.66 15.70
N ASN A 83 14.39 -6.17 15.15
CA ASN A 83 15.48 -7.02 14.64
C ASN A 83 16.63 -7.25 15.64
N GLY A 84 16.50 -6.76 16.88
CA GLY A 84 17.56 -6.82 17.89
C GLY A 84 18.27 -5.49 18.13
N LYS A 85 18.19 -4.56 17.18
CA LYS A 85 18.81 -3.24 17.23
C LYS A 85 17.80 -2.11 17.08
N GLU A 86 16.84 -2.27 16.17
CA GLU A 86 15.83 -1.26 15.86
C GLU A 86 14.53 -1.91 15.36
N TYR A 87 13.47 -1.11 15.30
CA TYR A 87 12.22 -1.49 14.66
C TYR A 87 12.32 -1.29 13.14
N ILE A 88 12.29 -2.39 12.40
CA ILE A 88 12.25 -2.39 10.94
C ILE A 88 10.80 -2.34 10.50
N PHE A 89 10.46 -1.29 9.77
CA PHE A 89 9.15 -1.14 9.14
C PHE A 89 8.85 -2.35 8.24
N GLU A 90 7.69 -2.98 8.37
CA GLU A 90 7.21 -4.07 7.52
C GLU A 90 6.25 -3.53 6.46
N ASN A 91 4.96 -3.54 6.76
CA ASN A 91 3.88 -3.19 5.85
C ASN A 91 2.69 -2.66 6.63
N ASP A 92 1.71 -2.18 5.88
CA ASP A 92 0.36 -1.91 6.36
C ASP A 92 -0.33 -3.19 6.86
N ILE A 93 -1.13 -3.01 7.92
CA ILE A 93 -2.01 -4.03 8.50
C ILE A 93 -3.45 -3.47 8.59
N LEU A 94 -4.43 -4.32 8.89
CA LEU A 94 -5.87 -4.02 8.71
C LEU A 94 -6.27 -3.79 7.26
N PHE A 95 -5.48 -4.35 6.36
CA PHE A 95 -5.74 -4.42 4.93
C PHE A 95 -6.63 -5.65 4.66
N SER A 96 -7.97 -5.50 4.65
CA SER A 96 -8.85 -6.60 4.22
C SER A 96 -9.29 -6.43 2.76
N ALA A 97 -9.56 -7.56 2.09
CA ALA A 97 -10.01 -7.58 0.70
C ALA A 97 -11.42 -6.98 0.49
N ASN A 98 -12.19 -6.79 1.56
CA ASN A 98 -13.56 -6.29 1.51
C ASN A 98 -13.69 -4.83 1.95
N ASP A 99 -12.59 -4.07 1.92
CA ASP A 99 -12.50 -2.67 2.33
C ASP A 99 -12.94 -2.42 3.76
N ASN A 100 -12.00 -2.53 4.71
CA ASN A 100 -12.16 -2.09 6.11
C ASN A 100 -12.38 -0.58 6.26
N TYR A 101 -12.29 0.16 5.16
CA TYR A 101 -12.31 1.60 5.13
C TYR A 101 -13.68 2.17 4.75
N SER A 102 -14.06 3.21 5.49
CA SER A 102 -15.07 4.18 5.12
C SER A 102 -14.72 5.51 5.77
N PRO A 103 -14.95 6.64 5.09
CA PRO A 103 -14.84 7.96 5.73
C PRO A 103 -15.77 8.12 6.96
N SER A 104 -16.79 7.27 7.09
CA SER A 104 -17.74 7.29 8.20
C SER A 104 -17.43 6.21 9.23
N LEU A 105 -17.07 6.65 10.44
CA LEU A 105 -16.89 5.79 11.63
C LEU A 105 -18.03 4.79 11.83
N ILE A 106 -19.27 5.28 11.77
CA ILE A 106 -20.45 4.45 11.98
C ILE A 106 -20.56 3.38 10.89
N LYS A 107 -20.30 3.71 9.62
CA LYS A 107 -20.36 2.75 8.52
C LYS A 107 -19.25 1.70 8.62
N SER A 108 -18.01 2.10 8.88
CA SER A 108 -16.89 1.16 9.06
C SER A 108 -17.16 0.20 10.21
N LYS A 109 -17.62 0.73 11.35
CA LYS A 109 -17.98 -0.07 12.52
C LYS A 109 -19.08 -1.08 12.21
N ILE A 110 -20.19 -0.65 11.60
CA ILE A 110 -21.30 -1.56 11.25
C ILE A 110 -20.84 -2.65 10.28
N ARG A 111 -20.05 -2.30 9.26
CA ARG A 111 -19.51 -3.28 8.30
C ARG A 111 -18.64 -4.32 9.01
N TYR A 112 -17.77 -3.85 9.90
CA TYR A 112 -16.89 -4.71 10.68
C TYR A 112 -17.65 -5.64 11.61
N GLU A 113 -18.54 -5.09 12.45
CA GLU A 113 -19.32 -5.86 13.43
C GLU A 113 -20.33 -6.81 12.77
N SER A 114 -20.77 -6.51 11.54
CA SER A 114 -21.62 -7.39 10.74
C SER A 114 -20.84 -8.47 9.98
N GLY A 115 -19.51 -8.53 10.11
CA GLY A 115 -18.66 -9.55 9.49
C GLY A 115 -18.37 -9.35 8.00
N PHE A 116 -18.65 -8.17 7.43
CA PHE A 116 -18.24 -7.86 6.05
C PHE A 116 -16.72 -7.73 5.91
N CYS A 117 -16.06 -7.37 7.01
CA CYS A 117 -14.63 -7.16 7.12
C CYS A 117 -13.99 -8.34 7.84
N GLY A 118 -13.10 -9.05 7.15
CA GLY A 118 -12.31 -10.15 7.71
C GLY A 118 -11.08 -9.64 8.47
N PRO A 119 -10.42 -10.53 9.23
CA PRO A 119 -9.08 -10.24 9.72
C PRO A 119 -8.12 -10.02 8.55
N ASP A 120 -7.08 -9.23 8.78
CA ASP A 120 -5.94 -9.09 7.89
C ASP A 120 -4.80 -9.99 8.37
N LEU A 121 -4.59 -11.14 7.71
CA LEU A 121 -3.43 -12.00 7.88
C LEU A 121 -2.28 -11.51 6.98
N TYR A 122 -1.19 -11.09 7.59
CA TYR A 122 0.02 -10.65 6.91
C TYR A 122 1.19 -11.59 7.21
N LYS A 123 1.95 -11.97 6.19
CA LYS A 123 3.22 -12.67 6.37
C LYS A 123 4.34 -11.67 6.60
N ILE A 124 4.95 -11.76 7.78
CA ILE A 124 6.11 -10.96 8.15
C ILE A 124 7.31 -11.38 7.29
N LYS A 125 7.97 -10.40 6.64
CA LYS A 125 9.15 -10.62 5.81
C LYS A 125 10.44 -10.57 6.63
N THR A 126 10.54 -9.64 7.57
CA THR A 126 11.71 -9.54 8.45
C THR A 126 11.68 -10.62 9.51
N ASN A 127 12.76 -11.41 9.63
CA ASN A 127 12.89 -12.37 10.72
C ASN A 127 12.97 -11.62 12.06
N PRO A 128 11.99 -11.77 12.98
CA PRO A 128 12.05 -11.12 14.28
C PRO A 128 13.22 -11.66 15.10
N LYS A 129 13.89 -10.77 15.85
CA LYS A 129 14.86 -11.20 16.86
C LYS A 129 14.10 -11.72 18.08
N ILE A 130 14.39 -12.96 18.43
CA ILE A 130 13.91 -13.60 19.66
C ILE A 130 14.85 -13.18 20.80
N SER A 131 14.30 -12.67 21.90
CA SER A 131 15.07 -12.34 23.11
C SER A 131 15.54 -13.60 23.83
N GLU A 132 16.44 -13.44 24.82
CA GLU A 132 16.86 -14.53 25.71
C GLU A 132 15.69 -15.17 26.47
N THR A 133 14.65 -14.37 26.77
CA THR A 133 13.41 -14.82 27.41
C THR A 133 12.41 -15.47 26.42
N GLY A 134 12.81 -15.65 25.16
CA GLY A 134 11.96 -16.21 24.10
C GLY A 134 10.93 -15.24 23.53
N GLU A 135 10.97 -13.95 23.89
CA GLU A 135 10.00 -12.96 23.46
C GLU A 135 10.30 -12.42 22.06
N ILE A 136 9.24 -12.07 21.35
CA ILE A 136 9.30 -11.39 20.05
C ILE A 136 8.57 -10.06 20.19
N LYS A 137 9.16 -9.00 19.61
CA LYS A 137 8.64 -7.64 19.72
C LYS A 137 8.23 -7.08 18.36
N PHE A 138 7.07 -6.43 18.34
CA PHE A 138 6.57 -5.68 17.21
C PHE A 138 6.14 -4.29 17.69
N GLN A 139 5.94 -3.38 16.76
CA GLN A 139 5.33 -2.09 17.04
C GLN A 139 4.30 -1.78 15.97
N MET A 140 3.08 -1.43 16.37
CA MET A 140 2.11 -0.83 15.47
C MET A 140 2.31 0.69 15.44
N GLN A 141 2.16 1.30 14.28
CA GLN A 141 2.41 2.73 14.08
C GLN A 141 1.32 3.35 13.20
N GLU A 142 0.58 4.30 13.77
CA GLU A 142 -0.42 5.09 13.05
C GLU A 142 0.28 6.29 12.39
N ARG A 143 0.55 6.24 11.08
CA ARG A 143 1.40 7.24 10.41
C ARG A 143 0.64 8.19 9.49
N ASP A 144 -0.39 7.69 8.84
CA ASP A 144 -1.21 8.43 7.89
C ASP A 144 -2.31 9.18 8.66
N PRO A 145 -2.97 10.19 8.07
CA PRO A 145 -4.03 10.94 8.73
C PRO A 145 -5.33 10.14 8.80
N GLU A 146 -5.25 8.99 9.47
CA GLU A 146 -6.33 8.04 9.73
C GLU A 146 -6.42 7.76 11.23
N GLU A 147 -7.49 7.09 11.64
CA GLU A 147 -7.63 6.52 12.97
C GLU A 147 -8.09 5.07 12.86
N SER A 148 -7.54 4.21 13.72
CA SER A 148 -7.79 2.78 13.69
C SER A 148 -8.46 2.30 14.98
N PHE A 149 -9.30 1.29 14.84
CA PHE A 149 -10.05 0.65 15.92
C PHE A 149 -9.76 -0.85 15.87
N ILE A 150 -8.77 -1.28 16.65
CA ILE A 150 -8.27 -2.66 16.65
C ILE A 150 -8.88 -3.40 17.84
N ASP A 151 -9.61 -4.48 17.61
CA ASP A 151 -10.20 -5.28 18.70
C ASP A 151 -9.43 -6.58 18.96
N HIS A 152 -8.56 -6.99 18.05
CA HIS A 152 -7.92 -8.30 18.16
C HIS A 152 -6.62 -8.40 17.36
N LEU A 153 -5.61 -9.01 17.98
CA LEU A 153 -4.29 -9.26 17.39
C LEU A 153 -3.83 -10.70 17.67
N LYS A 154 -3.28 -11.35 16.64
CA LYS A 154 -2.63 -12.66 16.77
C LYS A 154 -1.31 -12.70 16.04
N VAL A 155 -0.37 -13.48 16.56
CA VAL A 155 0.83 -13.87 15.81
C VAL A 155 0.91 -15.38 15.79
N PHE A 156 1.01 -15.93 14.60
CA PHE A 156 1.25 -17.35 14.38
C PHE A 156 2.72 -17.57 14.04
N ARG A 157 3.34 -18.56 14.69
CA ARG A 157 4.60 -19.14 14.25
C ARG A 157 4.28 -20.41 13.46
N VAL A 158 4.54 -20.38 12.16
CA VAL A 158 4.39 -21.53 11.26
C VAL A 158 5.76 -22.17 11.09
N THR A 159 5.88 -23.41 11.57
CA THR A 159 7.09 -24.21 11.45
C THR A 159 6.94 -25.14 10.24
N HIS A 160 7.82 -25.03 9.25
CA HIS A 160 7.73 -25.79 8.00
C HIS A 160 9.11 -26.17 7.46
N GLU A 161 9.15 -27.04 6.44
CA GLU A 161 10.39 -27.45 5.77
C GLU A 161 11.05 -26.28 4.99
N LYS A 162 12.38 -26.31 4.84
CA LYS A 162 13.17 -25.25 4.18
C LYS A 162 12.85 -25.07 2.69
N ASN A 163 12.46 -26.14 2.03
CA ASN A 163 12.03 -26.17 0.62
C ASN A 163 10.60 -25.67 0.43
N ARG A 164 9.88 -25.30 1.50
CA ARG A 164 8.52 -24.74 1.44
C ARG A 164 8.51 -23.25 1.75
N GLU A 165 7.49 -22.59 1.24
CA GLU A 165 7.20 -21.17 1.41
C GLU A 165 5.76 -21.01 1.88
N ILE A 166 5.54 -20.10 2.83
CA ILE A 166 4.21 -19.74 3.29
C ILE A 166 3.71 -18.55 2.44
N LEU A 167 2.54 -18.68 1.84
CA LEU A 167 1.85 -17.65 1.07
C LEU A 167 0.47 -17.38 1.67
N VAL A 168 -0.01 -16.14 1.61
CA VAL A 168 -1.34 -15.75 2.09
C VAL A 168 -2.28 -15.60 0.90
N ASP A 169 -3.56 -15.92 1.09
CA ASP A 169 -4.59 -15.69 0.07
C ASP A 169 -4.91 -14.20 -0.11
N ASN A 170 -5.54 -13.84 -1.22
CA ASN A 170 -5.92 -12.46 -1.51
C ASN A 170 -7.05 -11.94 -0.62
N LYS A 171 -7.66 -12.80 0.19
CA LYS A 171 -8.65 -12.42 1.22
C LYS A 171 -8.00 -12.13 2.57
N TYR A 172 -6.72 -12.48 2.74
CA TYR A 172 -5.97 -12.36 3.98
C TYR A 172 -6.59 -13.14 5.14
N GLU A 173 -7.29 -14.23 4.86
CA GLU A 173 -7.93 -15.09 5.87
C GLU A 173 -7.18 -16.41 6.05
N LYS A 174 -6.49 -16.85 5.00
CA LYS A 174 -5.86 -18.17 4.94
C LYS A 174 -4.43 -18.06 4.43
N PHE A 175 -3.64 -19.04 4.79
CA PHE A 175 -2.32 -19.22 4.23
C PHE A 175 -2.14 -20.65 3.73
N TYR A 176 -1.16 -20.81 2.85
CA TYR A 176 -0.80 -22.06 2.21
C TYR A 176 0.69 -22.30 2.37
N SER A 177 1.08 -23.56 2.55
CA SER A 177 2.48 -23.99 2.55
C SER A 177 2.78 -24.70 1.23
N LEU A 178 3.62 -24.10 0.40
CA LEU A 178 3.92 -24.57 -0.95
C LEU A 178 5.40 -24.88 -1.12
N GLU A 179 5.71 -25.95 -1.83
CA GLU A 179 7.08 -26.22 -2.27
C GLU A 179 7.58 -25.11 -3.20
N LYS A 180 8.78 -24.60 -2.95
CA LYS A 180 9.42 -23.54 -3.76
C LYS A 180 9.55 -23.94 -5.23
N ASN A 181 9.89 -25.20 -5.51
CA ASN A 181 9.96 -25.73 -6.88
C ASN A 181 8.60 -25.70 -7.61
N LYS A 182 7.46 -25.77 -6.90
CA LYS A 182 6.14 -25.58 -7.53
C LYS A 182 5.87 -24.12 -7.87
N ILE A 183 6.32 -23.20 -7.02
CA ILE A 183 6.24 -21.75 -7.27
C ILE A 183 7.15 -21.38 -8.45
N GLU A 184 8.36 -21.93 -8.50
CA GLU A 184 9.32 -21.72 -9.59
C GLU A 184 8.78 -22.23 -10.93
N LYS A 185 8.05 -23.35 -10.91
CA LYS A 185 7.37 -23.96 -12.07
C LYS A 185 5.97 -23.39 -12.34
N ALA A 186 5.64 -22.22 -11.80
CA ALA A 186 4.38 -21.55 -12.13
C ALA A 186 4.25 -21.37 -13.65
N ILE A 187 3.07 -21.64 -14.18
CA ILE A 187 2.73 -21.43 -15.59
C ILE A 187 2.70 -19.92 -15.83
N LEU A 188 3.70 -19.40 -16.54
CA LEU A 188 3.78 -18.00 -16.93
C LEU A 188 2.84 -17.70 -18.12
N PRO A 189 2.40 -16.45 -18.30
CA PRO A 189 1.56 -16.09 -19.44
C PRO A 189 2.32 -16.29 -20.76
N GLU A 190 1.69 -16.95 -21.72
CA GLU A 190 2.21 -17.12 -23.09
C GLU A 190 2.08 -15.81 -23.89
N GLN A 191 1.05 -15.01 -23.59
CA GLN A 191 0.80 -13.73 -24.25
C GLN A 191 0.40 -12.66 -23.23
N ILE A 192 0.91 -11.45 -23.46
CA ILE A 192 0.53 -10.24 -22.73
C ILE A 192 0.12 -9.17 -23.73
N SER A 193 -0.98 -8.47 -23.44
CA SER A 193 -1.36 -7.24 -24.13
C SER A 193 -1.71 -6.16 -23.12
N ILE A 194 -1.01 -5.03 -23.19
CA ILE A 194 -1.21 -3.88 -22.33
C ILE A 194 -1.94 -2.81 -23.14
N ASN A 195 -3.18 -2.51 -22.77
CA ASN A 195 -4.05 -1.58 -23.52
C ASN A 195 -4.12 -1.90 -25.03
N GLY A 196 -4.19 -3.19 -25.38
CA GLY A 196 -4.26 -3.66 -26.77
C GLY A 196 -2.92 -3.80 -27.49
N LYS A 197 -1.81 -3.32 -26.90
CA LYS A 197 -0.46 -3.49 -27.46
C LYS A 197 0.18 -4.76 -26.93
N LYS A 198 0.62 -5.64 -27.82
CA LYS A 198 1.34 -6.87 -27.46
C LYS A 198 2.65 -6.51 -26.73
N ALA A 199 2.97 -7.29 -25.71
CA ALA A 199 4.22 -7.21 -24.99
C ALA A 199 4.82 -8.61 -24.81
N GLU A 200 6.15 -8.68 -24.68
CA GLU A 200 6.86 -9.94 -24.46
C GLU A 200 6.86 -10.31 -22.98
N PRO A 201 6.29 -11.46 -22.58
CA PRO A 201 6.21 -11.86 -21.17
C PRO A 201 7.55 -11.88 -20.45
N GLU A 202 8.59 -12.45 -21.09
CA GLU A 202 9.91 -12.63 -20.49
C GLU A 202 10.59 -11.29 -20.17
N LYS A 203 10.36 -10.24 -20.98
CA LYS A 203 10.89 -8.90 -20.73
C LYS A 203 10.24 -8.22 -19.53
N ILE A 204 9.00 -8.62 -19.19
CA ILE A 204 8.21 -8.00 -18.12
C ILE A 204 8.38 -8.75 -16.80
N PHE A 205 8.22 -10.09 -16.82
CA PHE A 205 8.15 -10.90 -15.60
C PHE A 205 9.38 -11.79 -15.35
N GLY A 206 10.37 -11.78 -16.25
CA GLY A 206 11.51 -12.70 -16.20
C GLY A 206 11.16 -14.10 -16.72
N LYS A 207 12.09 -15.05 -16.53
CA LYS A 207 11.94 -16.45 -16.98
C LYS A 207 11.34 -17.36 -15.91
N SER A 208 11.38 -16.94 -14.65
CA SER A 208 10.75 -17.66 -13.54
C SER A 208 10.05 -16.70 -12.59
N PHE A 209 9.04 -17.20 -11.86
CA PHE A 209 8.30 -16.37 -10.90
C PHE A 209 9.18 -15.88 -9.73
N LEU A 210 10.24 -16.62 -9.38
CA LEU A 210 11.14 -16.29 -8.27
C LEU A 210 12.27 -15.34 -8.66
N GLU A 211 12.50 -15.15 -9.96
CA GLU A 211 13.53 -14.24 -10.46
C GLU A 211 13.18 -12.79 -10.10
N GLU A 212 14.20 -12.00 -9.75
CA GLU A 212 13.99 -10.56 -9.57
C GLU A 212 13.71 -9.93 -10.93
N SER A 213 12.56 -9.27 -11.04
CA SER A 213 12.16 -8.53 -12.23
C SER A 213 11.83 -7.09 -11.85
N ASN A 214 11.95 -6.18 -12.82
CA ASN A 214 11.51 -4.80 -12.64
C ASN A 214 9.97 -4.67 -12.61
N GLY A 215 9.27 -5.72 -13.07
CA GLY A 215 7.82 -5.73 -13.21
C GLY A 215 7.32 -4.70 -14.22
N ILE A 216 6.02 -4.40 -14.12
CA ILE A 216 5.36 -3.30 -14.82
C ILE A 216 4.64 -2.40 -13.83
N ARG A 217 4.78 -1.10 -14.03
CA ARG A 217 3.99 -0.08 -13.34
C ARG A 217 2.86 0.37 -14.24
N LEU A 218 1.63 0.15 -13.80
CA LEU A 218 0.43 0.53 -14.54
C LEU A 218 -0.35 1.59 -13.79
N ARG A 219 -1.09 2.39 -14.54
CA ARG A 219 -1.90 3.53 -14.10
C ARG A 219 -3.38 3.15 -14.05
N TYR A 220 -4.17 4.04 -13.46
CA TYR A 220 -5.62 3.93 -13.41
C TYR A 220 -6.25 3.61 -14.78
N ARG A 221 -7.19 2.65 -14.81
CA ARG A 221 -7.93 2.15 -15.97
C ARG A 221 -7.09 1.48 -17.05
N GLN A 222 -5.81 1.23 -16.81
CA GLN A 222 -5.05 0.38 -17.72
C GLN A 222 -5.47 -1.08 -17.55
N ASN A 223 -5.57 -1.76 -18.68
CA ASN A 223 -5.97 -3.16 -18.77
C ASN A 223 -4.80 -4.01 -19.26
N VAL A 224 -4.61 -5.16 -18.62
CA VAL A 224 -3.66 -6.19 -19.06
C VAL A 224 -4.42 -7.46 -19.37
N LEU A 225 -4.37 -7.87 -20.64
CA LEU A 225 -4.84 -9.16 -21.08
C LEU A 225 -3.70 -10.17 -20.99
N LEU A 226 -3.94 -11.26 -20.30
CA LEU A 226 -3.00 -12.37 -20.11
C LEU A 226 -3.62 -13.65 -20.65
N SER A 227 -2.87 -14.41 -21.44
CA SER A 227 -3.29 -15.75 -21.87
C SER A 227 -2.29 -16.78 -21.36
N PHE A 228 -2.80 -17.81 -20.70
CA PHE A 228 -2.05 -18.96 -20.18
C PHE A 228 -2.45 -20.23 -20.92
N LYS A 229 -1.54 -21.20 -20.97
CA LYS A 229 -1.75 -22.51 -21.61
C LYS A 229 -1.19 -23.62 -20.72
N GLY A 230 -1.79 -24.80 -20.77
CA GLY A 230 -1.34 -25.97 -20.02
C GLY A 230 -1.87 -26.02 -18.57
N VAL A 231 -2.89 -25.23 -18.26
CA VAL A 231 -3.56 -25.26 -16.95
C VAL A 231 -4.43 -26.50 -16.86
N LYS A 232 -4.28 -27.30 -15.80
CA LYS A 232 -5.00 -28.57 -15.65
C LYS A 232 -6.42 -28.33 -15.14
N SER A 233 -7.43 -28.75 -15.91
CA SER A 233 -8.83 -28.75 -15.47
C SER A 233 -9.07 -29.75 -14.33
N GLY A 234 -10.10 -29.53 -13.51
CA GLY A 234 -10.43 -30.35 -12.33
C GLY A 234 -9.42 -30.28 -11.17
N LYS A 235 -8.44 -29.38 -11.24
CA LYS A 235 -7.49 -29.07 -10.15
C LYS A 235 -7.86 -27.74 -9.51
N ASN A 236 -7.44 -27.55 -8.26
CA ASN A 236 -7.59 -26.28 -7.58
C ASN A 236 -6.50 -25.32 -8.08
N ASN A 237 -6.75 -24.57 -9.15
CA ASN A 237 -5.74 -23.69 -9.72
C ASN A 237 -5.76 -22.32 -9.03
N HIS A 238 -4.58 -21.76 -8.76
CA HIS A 238 -4.45 -20.43 -8.20
C HIS A 238 -3.59 -19.55 -9.08
N LEU A 239 -4.03 -18.29 -9.22
CA LEU A 239 -3.21 -17.21 -9.73
C LEU A 239 -2.29 -16.78 -8.59
N ILE A 240 -0.99 -16.77 -8.83
CA ILE A 240 0.02 -16.23 -7.91
C ILE A 240 0.51 -14.91 -8.48
N LEU A 241 0.43 -13.84 -7.68
CA LEU A 241 0.86 -12.50 -8.09
C LEU A 241 1.86 -11.95 -7.09
N LYS A 242 2.91 -11.33 -7.59
CA LYS A 242 3.84 -10.52 -6.80
C LYS A 242 3.54 -9.05 -7.12
N VAL A 243 3.02 -8.30 -6.14
CA VAL A 243 2.52 -6.94 -6.35
C VAL A 243 3.10 -5.98 -5.32
N GLN A 244 3.19 -4.70 -5.67
CA GLN A 244 3.69 -3.66 -4.77
C GLN A 244 2.99 -2.33 -5.07
N GLU A 245 2.52 -1.64 -4.03
CA GLU A 245 1.83 -0.37 -4.21
C GLU A 245 2.81 0.76 -4.58
N ARG A 246 3.89 0.90 -3.80
CA ARG A 246 4.87 1.97 -3.93
C ARG A 246 6.30 1.48 -3.74
N GLY A 247 7.16 1.80 -4.70
CA GLY A 247 8.52 2.20 -4.36
C GLY A 247 8.44 3.57 -3.69
N TRP A 248 8.54 3.63 -2.36
CA TRP A 248 8.65 4.91 -1.65
C TRP A 248 9.95 5.57 -2.10
N SER A 249 9.87 6.51 -3.05
CA SER A 249 11.05 7.29 -3.45
C SER A 249 11.48 8.12 -2.23
N PRO A 250 12.73 7.98 -1.74
CA PRO A 250 13.24 8.75 -0.61
C PRO A 250 13.04 10.27 -0.77
N VAL A 251 13.02 10.75 -2.02
CA VAL A 251 12.85 12.15 -2.40
C VAL A 251 11.47 12.71 -2.01
N ALA A 252 10.43 11.87 -2.02
CA ALA A 252 9.11 12.30 -1.54
C ALA A 252 9.16 12.63 -0.05
N LYS A 253 9.84 11.82 0.78
CA LYS A 253 9.91 12.04 2.23
C LYS A 253 10.52 13.41 2.60
N THR A 254 11.54 13.86 1.86
CA THR A 254 12.22 15.16 2.07
C THR A 254 11.42 16.34 1.53
N LEU A 255 10.68 16.19 0.43
CA LEU A 255 9.85 17.27 -0.12
C LEU A 255 8.54 17.47 0.65
N PHE A 256 8.01 16.41 1.29
CA PHE A 256 6.74 16.46 2.03
C PHE A 256 6.86 17.07 3.42
N THR A 257 8.01 16.93 4.09
CA THR A 257 8.25 17.48 5.44
C THR A 257 8.48 18.99 5.45
N VAL A 258 8.99 19.57 4.35
CA VAL A 258 9.54 20.94 4.40
C VAL A 258 8.55 22.02 3.97
N PHE A 259 7.48 21.73 3.21
CA PHE A 259 6.64 22.79 2.63
C PHE A 259 5.14 22.46 2.44
N PRO A 260 4.34 22.36 3.52
CA PRO A 260 2.88 22.25 3.40
C PRO A 260 2.20 23.56 2.94
N ALA A 261 2.69 24.73 3.38
CA ALA A 261 2.03 26.02 3.13
C ALA A 261 2.14 26.53 1.68
N THR A 262 3.27 26.30 1.00
CA THR A 262 3.48 26.77 -0.39
C THR A 262 2.65 25.97 -1.39
N ARG A 263 2.28 24.73 -1.06
CA ARG A 263 1.43 23.89 -1.91
C ARG A 263 -0.01 24.34 -1.88
N PHE A 264 -0.55 24.68 -0.71
CA PHE A 264 -1.90 25.29 -0.61
C PHE A 264 -1.99 26.56 -1.46
N LEU A 265 -0.95 27.41 -1.42
CA LEU A 265 -0.87 28.61 -2.25
C LEU A 265 -0.82 28.28 -3.75
N ALA A 266 -0.04 27.27 -4.17
CA ALA A 266 0.04 26.87 -5.58
C ALA A 266 -1.29 26.29 -6.10
N PHE A 267 -2.02 25.52 -5.28
CA PHE A 267 -3.33 24.99 -5.65
C PHE A 267 -4.44 26.03 -5.63
N ALA A 268 -4.46 26.88 -4.61
CA ALA A 268 -5.37 28.02 -4.56
C ALA A 268 -5.14 28.92 -5.79
N PHE A 269 -3.87 29.11 -6.18
CA PHE A 269 -3.51 29.85 -7.38
C PHE A 269 -3.93 29.12 -8.66
N ALA A 270 -3.69 27.81 -8.80
CA ALA A 270 -4.10 27.04 -9.98
C ALA A 270 -5.62 26.99 -10.13
N GLY A 271 -6.36 26.75 -9.05
CA GLY A 271 -7.82 26.80 -9.02
C GLY A 271 -8.36 28.20 -9.32
N PHE A 272 -7.70 29.25 -8.80
CA PHE A 272 -8.02 30.64 -9.11
C PHE A 272 -7.79 30.95 -10.59
N VAL A 273 -6.65 30.59 -11.16
CA VAL A 273 -6.32 30.80 -12.58
C VAL A 273 -7.31 30.03 -13.47
N LEU A 274 -7.57 28.76 -13.18
CA LEU A 274 -8.55 27.96 -13.93
C LEU A 274 -9.96 28.54 -13.83
N SER A 275 -10.38 29.05 -12.66
CA SER A 275 -11.67 29.73 -12.50
C SER A 275 -11.77 30.99 -13.36
N TRP A 276 -10.64 31.68 -13.54
CA TRP A 276 -10.58 32.93 -14.29
C TRP A 276 -10.73 32.70 -15.79
N PHE A 277 -10.16 31.62 -16.32
CA PHE A 277 -10.23 31.31 -17.75
C PHE A 277 -11.45 30.49 -18.16
N PHE A 278 -11.96 29.63 -17.28
CA PHE A 278 -12.96 28.61 -17.66
C PHE A 278 -14.22 28.62 -16.79
N GLY A 279 -14.39 29.62 -15.92
CA GLY A 279 -15.54 29.73 -15.02
C GLY A 279 -15.47 28.79 -13.81
N THR A 280 -16.42 28.95 -12.88
CA THR A 280 -16.44 28.27 -11.57
C THR A 280 -16.60 26.74 -11.65
N ALA A 281 -17.08 26.19 -12.76
CA ALA A 281 -17.16 24.74 -12.96
C ALA A 281 -15.77 24.10 -13.17
N ALA A 282 -14.79 24.84 -13.68
CA ALA A 282 -13.45 24.34 -13.97
C ALA A 282 -12.49 24.37 -12.77
N SER A 283 -12.79 25.14 -11.73
CA SER A 283 -11.99 25.17 -10.49
C SER A 283 -12.16 23.91 -9.63
N ILE A 284 -13.18 23.10 -9.90
CA ILE A 284 -13.49 21.85 -9.19
C ILE A 284 -12.88 20.62 -9.88
N LEU A 285 -12.42 20.75 -11.13
CA LEU A 285 -11.82 19.65 -11.92
C LEU A 285 -10.62 18.96 -11.26
N PRO A 286 -9.69 19.68 -10.56
CA PRO A 286 -8.62 19.02 -9.81
C PRO A 286 -9.12 18.17 -8.63
N PHE A 287 -10.32 18.46 -8.11
CA PHE A 287 -10.94 17.73 -7.00
C PHE A 287 -11.77 16.53 -7.48
N ILE A 288 -12.38 16.59 -8.67
CA ILE A 288 -13.23 15.51 -9.21
C ILE A 288 -12.41 14.34 -9.79
N ILE A 289 -11.17 14.58 -10.24
CA ILE A 289 -10.27 13.54 -10.78
C ILE A 289 -9.71 12.61 -9.68
N LEU A 290 -9.96 12.90 -8.40
CA LEU A 290 -9.42 12.14 -7.27
C LEU A 290 -10.32 11.03 -6.73
N GLN A 291 -11.46 10.74 -7.38
CA GLN A 291 -12.47 9.80 -6.84
C GLN A 291 -11.89 8.47 -6.36
N ASP A 292 -11.93 8.35 -5.02
CA ASP A 292 -12.13 7.20 -4.15
C ASP A 292 -12.29 5.85 -4.87
N GLY A 293 -11.26 5.04 -4.73
CA GLY A 293 -11.29 3.63 -5.06
C GLY A 293 -10.11 2.98 -4.38
N ASN A 294 -10.36 1.87 -3.68
CA ASN A 294 -9.31 1.09 -3.05
C ASN A 294 -8.31 0.64 -4.09
N LYS A 295 -7.02 0.73 -3.75
CA LYS A 295 -5.93 0.35 -4.64
C LYS A 295 -6.04 -1.16 -4.84
N SER A 296 -6.36 -1.56 -6.06
CA SER A 296 -6.56 -2.95 -6.39
C SER A 296 -6.25 -3.23 -7.87
N ILE A 297 -6.11 -4.51 -8.16
CA ILE A 297 -6.21 -5.10 -9.49
C ILE A 297 -7.51 -5.88 -9.50
N ASN A 298 -8.49 -5.44 -10.28
CA ASN A 298 -9.69 -6.23 -10.50
C ASN A 298 -9.38 -7.35 -11.50
N LEU A 299 -9.77 -8.56 -11.14
CA LEU A 299 -9.44 -9.76 -11.89
C LEU A 299 -10.70 -10.29 -12.58
N PHE A 300 -10.61 -10.43 -13.90
CA PHE A 300 -11.67 -10.99 -14.72
C PHE A 300 -11.13 -12.16 -15.53
N TYR A 301 -11.96 -13.19 -15.72
CA TYR A 301 -11.66 -14.30 -16.62
C TYR A 301 -12.60 -14.30 -17.81
N LYS A 302 -12.13 -14.78 -18.95
CA LYS A 302 -12.96 -14.90 -20.15
C LYS A 302 -13.85 -16.14 -20.06
N ASN A 303 -15.15 -15.95 -20.26
CA ASN A 303 -16.14 -17.01 -20.36
C ASN A 303 -16.95 -16.80 -21.65
N ARG A 304 -16.73 -17.66 -22.64
CA ARG A 304 -17.28 -17.50 -24.00
C ARG A 304 -16.87 -16.14 -24.59
N ASN A 305 -17.81 -15.19 -24.66
CA ASN A 305 -17.63 -13.87 -25.28
C ASN A 305 -17.61 -12.72 -24.27
N SER A 306 -17.60 -12.98 -22.96
CA SER A 306 -17.55 -11.94 -21.95
C SER A 306 -16.51 -12.21 -20.86
N PHE A 307 -16.04 -11.14 -20.22
CA PHE A 307 -15.19 -11.21 -19.04
C PHE A 307 -16.05 -11.20 -17.78
N LYS A 308 -15.77 -12.10 -16.84
CA LYS A 308 -16.47 -12.22 -15.56
C LYS A 308 -15.51 -11.93 -14.42
N PHE A 309 -15.91 -11.05 -13.51
CA PHE A 309 -15.16 -10.74 -12.30
C PHE A 309 -15.07 -11.99 -11.41
N PHE A 310 -13.91 -12.22 -10.81
CA PHE A 310 -13.73 -13.33 -9.85
C PHE A 310 -12.92 -12.96 -8.60
N GLY A 311 -12.33 -11.77 -8.54
CA GLY A 311 -11.64 -11.31 -7.35
C GLY A 311 -10.88 -10.00 -7.58
N SER A 312 -10.32 -9.48 -6.50
CA SER A 312 -9.41 -8.34 -6.50
C SER A 312 -8.15 -8.70 -5.73
N VAL A 313 -7.02 -8.11 -6.14
CA VAL A 313 -5.73 -8.16 -5.46
C VAL A 313 -5.41 -6.76 -5.00
N HIS A 314 -5.04 -6.59 -3.74
CA HIS A 314 -4.81 -5.27 -3.20
C HIS A 314 -3.35 -5.10 -2.79
N PRO A 315 -2.55 -4.38 -3.60
CA PRO A 315 -1.14 -4.28 -3.34
C PRO A 315 -0.87 -3.56 -2.02
N ARG A 316 0.02 -4.14 -1.22
CA ARG A 316 0.53 -3.51 0.00
C ARG A 316 1.65 -2.53 -0.28
N MET A 317 2.00 -1.71 0.71
CA MET A 317 3.03 -0.68 0.57
C MET A 317 4.38 -1.28 0.10
N LYS A 318 4.85 -2.33 0.80
CA LYS A 318 5.94 -3.19 0.34
C LYS A 318 5.38 -4.36 -0.46
N GLU A 319 6.25 -4.89 -1.33
CA GLU A 319 5.95 -6.06 -2.15
C GLU A 319 5.27 -7.17 -1.33
N SER A 320 4.18 -7.75 -1.84
CA SER A 320 3.48 -8.90 -1.30
C SER A 320 3.34 -9.97 -2.38
N VAL A 321 3.18 -11.24 -1.96
CA VAL A 321 2.81 -12.34 -2.84
C VAL A 321 1.41 -12.78 -2.43
N GLU A 322 0.48 -12.77 -3.40
CA GLU A 322 -0.93 -13.07 -3.18
C GLU A 322 -1.36 -14.27 -4.02
N LEU A 323 -2.26 -15.07 -3.45
CA LEU A 323 -2.88 -16.22 -4.11
C LEU A 323 -4.37 -15.96 -4.31
N VAL A 324 -4.84 -16.14 -5.54
CA VAL A 324 -6.25 -15.99 -5.91
C VAL A 324 -6.74 -17.29 -6.53
N SER A 325 -7.79 -17.89 -5.97
CA SER A 325 -8.40 -19.08 -6.56
C SER A 325 -8.98 -18.76 -7.94
N ILE A 326 -8.61 -19.55 -8.95
CA ILE A 326 -9.15 -19.44 -10.30
C ILE A 326 -10.41 -20.30 -10.39
N PRO A 327 -11.57 -19.75 -10.79
CA PRO A 327 -12.79 -20.54 -10.98
C PRO A 327 -12.58 -21.63 -12.04
N GLU A 328 -13.12 -22.82 -11.83
CA GLU A 328 -13.01 -23.92 -12.80
C GLU A 328 -13.56 -23.54 -14.19
N GLN A 329 -14.59 -22.69 -14.23
CA GLN A 329 -15.20 -22.20 -15.47
C GLN A 329 -14.30 -21.22 -16.25
N ALA A 330 -13.19 -20.77 -15.67
CA ALA A 330 -12.18 -19.95 -16.34
C ALA A 330 -11.20 -20.78 -17.18
N ILE A 331 -11.18 -22.10 -16.99
CA ILE A 331 -10.26 -23.02 -17.64
C ILE A 331 -11.00 -23.69 -18.81
N SER A 332 -10.54 -23.47 -20.02
CA SER A 332 -11.10 -24.14 -21.21
C SER A 332 -10.76 -25.63 -21.21
N ALA A 333 -11.44 -26.40 -22.06
CA ALA A 333 -11.18 -27.84 -22.21
C ALA A 333 -9.73 -28.16 -22.65
N ASP A 334 -9.08 -27.26 -23.39
CA ASP A 334 -7.67 -27.37 -23.80
C ASP A 334 -6.67 -26.79 -22.79
N GLY A 335 -7.14 -26.42 -21.59
CA GLY A 335 -6.29 -25.92 -20.51
C GLY A 335 -5.79 -24.49 -20.72
N ARG A 336 -6.51 -23.68 -21.49
CA ARG A 336 -6.25 -22.24 -21.61
C ARG A 336 -7.00 -21.46 -20.55
N VAL A 337 -6.39 -20.36 -20.13
CA VAL A 337 -7.00 -19.37 -19.24
C VAL A 337 -6.70 -17.99 -19.82
N ASP A 338 -7.74 -17.21 -20.12
CA ASP A 338 -7.61 -15.83 -20.56
C ASP A 338 -8.10 -14.91 -19.42
N LEU A 339 -7.22 -14.04 -18.92
CA LEU A 339 -7.50 -13.09 -17.86
C LEU A 339 -7.44 -11.65 -18.38
N ASN A 340 -8.33 -10.80 -17.87
CA ASN A 340 -8.22 -9.35 -17.97
C ASN A 340 -8.02 -8.78 -16.57
N LEU A 341 -6.94 -8.02 -16.40
CA LEU A 341 -6.58 -7.36 -15.14
C LEU A 341 -6.78 -5.85 -15.32
N GLU A 342 -7.58 -5.23 -14.47
CA GLU A 342 -7.89 -3.80 -14.52
C GLU A 342 -7.34 -3.06 -13.29
N TRP A 343 -6.53 -2.03 -13.52
CA TRP A 343 -5.93 -1.23 -12.46
C TRP A 343 -6.88 -0.14 -11.97
N THR A 344 -7.20 -0.16 -10.68
CA THR A 344 -8.01 0.91 -10.06
C THR A 344 -7.18 2.09 -9.59
N ARG A 345 -5.86 1.94 -9.47
CA ARG A 345 -4.88 3.01 -9.14
C ARG A 345 -3.50 2.67 -9.70
N THR A 346 -2.57 3.63 -9.60
CA THR A 346 -1.18 3.43 -10.03
C THR A 346 -0.43 2.53 -9.04
N HIS A 347 0.04 1.36 -9.47
CA HIS A 347 0.90 0.46 -8.68
C HIS A 347 1.64 -0.56 -9.57
N HIS A 348 2.48 -1.41 -8.96
CA HIS A 348 3.39 -2.33 -9.65
C HIS A 348 2.91 -3.78 -9.58
N LEU A 349 2.96 -4.46 -10.73
CA LEU A 349 2.91 -5.92 -10.83
C LEU A 349 4.31 -6.42 -11.17
N VAL A 350 4.95 -7.11 -10.23
CA VAL A 350 6.31 -7.61 -10.34
C VAL A 350 6.36 -8.93 -11.10
N SER A 351 5.48 -9.88 -10.76
CA SER A 351 5.40 -11.17 -11.44
C SER A 351 3.99 -11.77 -11.33
N ILE A 352 3.63 -12.64 -12.27
CA ILE A 352 2.35 -13.35 -12.29
C ILE A 352 2.50 -14.74 -12.91
N GLY A 353 1.81 -15.73 -12.34
CA GLY A 353 1.77 -17.09 -12.87
C GLY A 353 0.55 -17.87 -12.37
N ILE A 354 0.34 -19.07 -12.89
CA ILE A 354 -0.66 -20.01 -12.41
C ILE A 354 0.02 -21.24 -11.82
N ILE A 355 -0.38 -21.63 -10.62
CA ILE A 355 0.07 -22.87 -9.97
C ILE A 355 -1.11 -23.85 -9.81
N ASP A 356 -0.84 -25.14 -10.02
CA ASP A 356 -1.79 -26.19 -9.67
C ASP A 356 -1.68 -26.46 -8.16
N PHE A 357 -2.67 -25.99 -7.41
CA PHE A 357 -2.74 -26.23 -5.98
C PHE A 357 -3.29 -27.64 -5.76
N VAL A 358 -2.49 -28.48 -5.10
CA VAL A 358 -2.98 -29.67 -4.44
C VAL A 358 -2.93 -29.35 -2.96
N GLU A 359 -4.09 -29.22 -2.34
CA GLU A 359 -4.19 -29.08 -0.90
C GLU A 359 -3.51 -30.29 -0.28
N ASP A 360 -2.32 -30.06 0.27
CA ASP A 360 -1.51 -31.11 0.86
C ASP A 360 -2.23 -31.56 2.14
N LYS A 361 -3.03 -32.62 2.02
CA LYS A 361 -3.75 -33.22 3.15
C LYS A 361 -2.79 -33.68 4.25
N SER A 362 -1.50 -33.87 3.93
CA SER A 362 -0.45 -34.00 4.93
C SER A 362 -0.01 -32.59 5.37
N ARG A 363 -0.44 -32.16 6.56
CA ARG A 363 0.01 -30.89 7.15
C ARG A 363 1.51 -30.98 7.43
N ASN A 364 2.34 -30.68 6.43
CA ASN A 364 3.80 -30.61 6.53
C ASN A 364 4.28 -29.32 7.22
N TYR A 365 3.47 -28.82 8.15
CA TYR A 365 3.75 -27.65 8.96
C TYR A 365 3.03 -27.74 10.30
N GLU A 366 3.63 -27.13 11.32
CA GLU A 366 3.04 -26.96 12.65
C GLU A 366 2.71 -25.49 12.85
N ILE A 367 1.50 -25.19 13.32
CA ILE A 367 1.09 -23.82 13.69
C ILE A 367 1.12 -23.71 15.20
N GLU A 368 1.69 -22.61 15.69
CA GLU A 368 1.59 -22.19 17.07
C GLU A 368 1.10 -20.75 17.14
N GLU A 369 0.05 -20.49 17.92
CA GLU A 369 -0.37 -19.14 18.25
C GLU A 369 0.48 -18.62 19.43
N LEU A 370 1.19 -17.52 19.22
CA LEU A 370 2.00 -16.89 20.26
C LEU A 370 1.10 -16.12 21.22
N LYS A 371 1.40 -16.19 22.51
CA LYS A 371 0.65 -15.46 23.54
C LYS A 371 1.05 -13.99 23.52
N LEU A 372 0.08 -13.09 23.36
CA LEU A 372 0.27 -11.65 23.57
C LEU A 372 0.48 -11.37 25.06
N ILE A 373 1.64 -10.84 25.43
CA ILE A 373 2.03 -10.55 26.82
C ILE A 373 1.87 -9.05 27.14
N LYS A 374 2.22 -8.19 26.17
CA LYS A 374 2.16 -6.72 26.33
C LYS A 374 1.66 -6.09 25.04
N ALA A 375 0.83 -5.05 25.18
CA ALA A 375 0.47 -4.11 24.14
C ALA A 375 0.42 -2.71 24.76
N ILE A 376 1.56 -2.02 24.83
CA ILE A 376 1.68 -0.74 25.53
C ILE A 376 1.44 0.40 24.54
N HIS A 377 0.39 1.18 24.76
CA HIS A 377 0.08 2.35 23.93
C HIS A 377 0.89 3.56 24.40
N ASN A 378 1.64 4.20 23.49
CA ASN A 378 2.56 5.30 23.86
C ASN A 378 1.85 6.52 24.45
N GLY A 379 0.67 6.89 23.93
CA GLY A 379 -0.05 8.08 24.37
C GLY A 379 -0.63 8.02 25.79
N ASN A 380 -0.88 6.82 26.32
CA ASN A 380 -1.51 6.65 27.64
C ASN A 380 -0.74 5.72 28.61
N GLY A 381 0.31 5.04 28.13
CA GLY A 381 1.13 4.10 28.90
C GLY A 381 0.44 2.82 29.35
N LYS A 382 -0.83 2.59 28.97
CA LYS A 382 -1.63 1.44 29.41
C LYS A 382 -1.29 0.21 28.59
N ASN A 383 -1.34 -0.95 29.26
CA ASN A 383 -1.22 -2.25 28.61
C ASN A 383 -2.60 -2.75 28.18
N HIS A 384 -2.79 -2.94 26.87
CA HIS A 384 -4.03 -3.38 26.24
C HIS A 384 -4.01 -4.86 25.82
N ALA A 385 -3.06 -5.66 26.33
CA ALA A 385 -2.91 -7.07 25.93
C ALA A 385 -4.17 -7.92 26.15
N SER A 386 -4.92 -7.68 27.24
CA SER A 386 -6.17 -8.41 27.50
C SER A 386 -7.28 -8.02 26.52
N LEU A 387 -7.38 -6.73 26.18
CA LEU A 387 -8.34 -6.21 25.20
C LEU A 387 -8.06 -6.84 23.82
N LEU A 388 -6.81 -6.78 23.36
CA LEU A 388 -6.43 -7.29 22.04
C LEU A 388 -6.35 -8.82 21.95
N GLY A 389 -6.43 -9.52 23.09
CA GLY A 389 -6.35 -10.99 23.18
C GLY A 389 -7.68 -11.71 22.98
N SER A 390 -8.80 -10.99 22.99
CA SER A 390 -10.14 -11.56 22.79
C SER A 390 -10.96 -10.66 21.87
N ARG A 391 -11.58 -11.23 20.85
CA ARG A 391 -12.49 -10.50 19.95
C ARG A 391 -13.82 -10.24 20.64
N ASP A 392 -13.88 -9.20 21.46
CA ASP A 392 -15.03 -8.81 22.29
C ASP A 392 -15.66 -7.48 21.85
N LEU A 393 -15.24 -6.95 20.68
CA LEU A 393 -15.65 -5.65 20.13
C LEU A 393 -15.30 -4.45 21.03
N ASN A 394 -14.34 -4.61 21.95
CA ASN A 394 -13.68 -3.48 22.59
C ASN A 394 -12.45 -3.10 21.77
N TYR A 395 -12.37 -1.82 21.40
CA TYR A 395 -11.37 -1.34 20.46
C TYR A 395 -10.23 -0.62 21.18
N LEU A 396 -9.00 -0.97 20.82
CA LEU A 396 -7.85 -0.09 20.93
C LEU A 396 -7.97 0.95 19.82
N HIS A 397 -8.16 2.20 20.22
CA HIS A 397 -8.22 3.33 19.31
C HIS A 397 -6.83 3.95 19.17
N THR A 398 -6.32 4.07 17.95
CA THR A 398 -5.06 4.75 17.62
C THR A 398 -5.32 5.88 16.64
N VAL A 399 -4.63 7.01 16.82
CA VAL A 399 -4.66 8.17 15.93
C VAL A 399 -3.27 8.51 15.43
N GLN A 400 -3.18 9.31 14.36
CA GLN A 400 -1.90 9.67 13.76
C GLN A 400 -0.83 10.08 14.80
N GLY A 401 0.31 9.40 14.77
CA GLY A 401 1.43 9.57 15.70
C GLY A 401 1.47 8.54 16.84
N ASP A 402 0.38 7.81 17.08
CA ASP A 402 0.34 6.76 18.09
C ASP A 402 1.20 5.56 17.70
N THR A 403 1.78 4.95 18.72
CA THR A 403 2.48 3.67 18.61
C THR A 403 2.02 2.70 19.70
N VAL A 404 2.00 1.42 19.35
CA VAL A 404 1.66 0.35 20.30
C VAL A 404 2.79 -0.67 20.29
N ASP A 405 3.52 -0.75 21.40
CA ASP A 405 4.60 -1.72 21.59
C ASP A 405 4.01 -3.09 21.97
N LEU A 406 4.20 -4.07 21.09
CA LEU A 406 3.67 -5.41 21.24
C LEU A 406 4.77 -6.40 21.63
N VAL A 407 4.48 -7.28 22.59
CA VAL A 407 5.38 -8.36 22.99
C VAL A 407 4.61 -9.67 22.99
N PHE A 408 5.09 -10.63 22.21
CA PHE A 408 4.54 -11.98 22.11
C PHE A 408 5.53 -13.01 22.65
N ARG A 409 5.03 -14.12 23.18
CA ARG A 409 5.85 -15.23 23.66
C ARG A 409 5.36 -16.56 23.07
N PRO A 410 6.26 -17.38 22.49
CA PRO A 410 5.98 -18.77 22.16
C PRO A 410 5.58 -19.58 23.38
N GLN A 411 4.66 -20.51 23.20
CA GLN A 411 4.26 -21.49 24.20
C GLN A 411 5.22 -22.67 24.26
N LYS A 412 5.89 -22.97 23.14
CA LYS A 412 6.84 -24.08 23.02
C LYS A 412 8.24 -23.56 22.73
N ASN A 413 9.23 -24.02 23.51
CA ASN A 413 10.62 -23.92 23.11
C ASN A 413 10.86 -24.93 21.98
N ASN A 414 11.55 -24.54 20.91
CA ASN A 414 11.79 -25.43 19.79
C ASN A 414 13.27 -25.45 19.43
N ASP A 415 13.85 -26.65 19.56
CA ASP A 415 15.16 -27.05 19.06
C ASP A 415 14.95 -28.06 17.91
N LYS A 416 14.87 -27.59 16.66
CA LYS A 416 14.91 -28.49 15.50
C LYS A 416 15.78 -27.92 14.39
N ASN A 417 16.90 -28.59 14.12
CA ASN A 417 17.96 -28.15 13.21
C ASN A 417 17.58 -28.11 11.71
N ASP A 418 16.38 -28.55 11.32
CA ASP A 418 15.97 -28.61 9.90
C ASP A 418 14.64 -27.94 9.54
N LYS A 419 14.01 -27.24 10.49
CA LYS A 419 12.76 -26.50 10.21
C LYS A 419 13.03 -25.00 10.07
N ARG A 420 12.21 -24.33 9.26
CA ARG A 420 12.16 -22.86 9.14
C ARG A 420 10.92 -22.34 9.89
N TYR A 421 11.05 -21.16 10.48
CA TYR A 421 9.92 -20.43 11.05
C TYR A 421 9.50 -19.31 10.12
N THR A 422 8.22 -19.25 9.82
CA THR A 422 7.58 -18.07 9.23
C THR A 422 6.57 -17.52 10.23
N TYR A 423 6.56 -16.20 10.41
CA TYR A 423 5.63 -15.52 11.29
C TYR A 423 4.51 -14.88 10.48
N LEU A 424 3.27 -15.09 10.91
CA LEU A 424 2.09 -14.44 10.36
C LEU A 424 1.47 -13.56 11.43
N PHE A 425 1.22 -12.30 11.10
CA PHE A 425 0.57 -11.32 11.96
C PHE A 425 -0.88 -11.19 11.50
N SER A 426 -1.85 -11.37 12.39
CA SER A 426 -3.26 -11.19 12.09
C SER A 426 -3.82 -10.05 12.91
N ALA A 427 -4.41 -9.06 12.24
CA ALA A 427 -5.09 -7.94 12.88
C ALA A 427 -6.58 -7.96 12.53
N SER A 428 -7.44 -7.59 13.47
CA SER A 428 -8.86 -7.37 13.22
C SER A 428 -9.29 -6.02 13.78
N GLY A 429 -10.21 -5.38 13.07
CA GLY A 429 -10.61 -4.01 13.33
C GLY A 429 -11.05 -3.30 12.05
N PHE A 430 -11.19 -1.99 12.15
CA PHE A 430 -11.48 -1.12 11.02
C PHE A 430 -10.76 0.22 11.22
N TYR A 431 -10.70 1.02 10.16
CA TYR A 431 -10.11 2.35 10.21
C TYR A 431 -10.95 3.35 9.41
N THR A 432 -10.76 4.63 9.72
CA THR A 432 -11.43 5.75 9.05
C THR A 432 -10.49 6.92 8.84
N ASP A 433 -10.92 7.90 8.06
CA ASP A 433 -10.30 9.23 8.07
C ASP A 433 -10.15 9.76 9.50
N LEU A 434 -9.04 10.44 9.78
CA LEU A 434 -8.78 11.07 11.07
C LEU A 434 -9.81 12.15 11.33
N ARG A 435 -10.64 11.96 12.37
CA ARG A 435 -11.67 12.93 12.75
C ARG A 435 -11.05 14.30 13.10
N PRO A 436 -11.75 15.42 12.83
CA PRO A 436 -11.22 16.77 13.02
C PRO A 436 -10.65 17.07 14.42
N GLN A 437 -11.17 16.46 15.49
CA GLN A 437 -10.65 16.69 16.85
C GLN A 437 -9.25 16.10 17.10
N TYR A 438 -8.82 15.14 16.28
CA TYR A 438 -7.49 14.52 16.37
C TYR A 438 -6.53 15.04 15.31
N GLN A 439 -7.03 15.77 14.31
CA GLN A 439 -6.17 16.49 13.40
C GLN A 439 -5.35 17.47 14.22
N ILE A 440 -4.04 17.22 14.30
CA ILE A 440 -3.09 18.10 14.99
C ILE A 440 -3.30 19.49 14.40
N SER A 441 -3.97 20.36 15.15
CA SER A 441 -4.15 21.73 14.68
C SER A 441 -2.76 22.31 14.45
N PHE A 442 -2.58 23.11 13.40
CA PHE A 442 -1.30 23.75 13.07
C PHE A 442 -0.60 24.40 14.29
N LYS A 443 -1.36 24.77 15.34
CA LYS A 443 -0.85 25.25 16.62
C LYS A 443 0.01 24.23 17.39
N ASN A 444 -0.35 22.94 17.36
CA ASN A 444 0.38 21.88 18.07
C ASN A 444 1.65 21.46 17.32
N LEU A 445 1.64 21.52 15.99
CA LEU A 445 2.84 21.29 15.17
C LEU A 445 3.93 22.34 15.43
N PHE A 446 3.54 23.61 15.57
CA PHE A 446 4.47 24.67 15.99
C PHE A 446 5.02 24.47 17.40
N TRP A 447 4.24 23.86 18.30
CA TRP A 447 4.71 23.55 19.65
C TRP A 447 5.73 22.41 19.64
N LEU A 448 5.48 21.32 18.90
CA LEU A 448 6.42 20.21 18.71
C LEU A 448 7.74 20.66 18.08
N LEU A 449 7.68 21.45 16.99
CA LEU A 449 8.88 22.03 16.36
C LEU A 449 9.65 22.96 17.32
N LYS A 450 8.96 23.66 18.22
CA LYS A 450 9.59 24.59 19.18
C LYS A 450 10.30 23.86 20.32
N GLU A 451 9.83 22.69 20.73
CA GLU A 451 10.51 21.86 21.73
C GLU A 451 11.69 21.10 21.13
N GLU A 452 11.59 20.67 19.86
CA GLU A 452 12.71 20.04 19.13
C GLU A 452 13.84 21.02 18.77
N ILE A 453 13.54 22.32 18.65
CA ILE A 453 14.55 23.39 18.48
C ILE A 453 15.22 23.77 19.82
N LYS A 454 14.61 23.45 20.96
CA LYS A 454 15.15 23.75 22.30
C LYS A 454 15.99 22.61 22.87
N ALA A 455 15.75 21.37 22.44
CA ALA A 455 16.59 20.20 22.71
C ALA A 455 17.80 20.19 21.77
#